data_AF-A0A356R5N1-F1
#
_entry.id   AF-A0A356R5N1-F1
#
_cell.length_a   1.000
_cell.length_b   1.000
_cell.length_c   1.000
_cell.angle_alpha   90.00
_cell.angle_beta   90.00
_cell.angle_gamma   90.00
#
_symmetry.space_group_name_H-M   'P 1'
#
loop_
_entity.id
_entity.type
_entity.pdbx_description
1 polymer ?
#
loop_
_entity_poly.entity_id
_entity_poly.type
_entity_poly.pdbx_seq_one_letter_code
_entity_poly.pdbx_strand_id
1 'polypeptide(L)'
;AAMSIQAMKGVEIGMGFESARRFGSEVHDDIYFDKATGQFIRKSNNAGGLEGGITNGQPIVLRVAMKPIATLYTPKDSVDIETKEPFEATVERSDICTVPAAGVVGESVIAYEMANAMIEKFGGDTVDEMKRNFEAYQEYVRTF
;
A
#
# COMPACT_ATOMS: atom_id res chain seq x y z
N ALA A 1 6.77 -4.93 -0.19
CA ALA A 1 6.57 -4.25 -1.49
C ALA A 1 6.68 -2.72 -1.39
N ALA A 2 5.72 -1.98 -0.81
CA ALA A 2 5.76 -0.50 -0.84
C ALA A 2 7.02 0.14 -0.25
N MET A 3 7.50 -0.33 0.91
CA MET A 3 8.70 0.20 1.57
C MET A 3 10.00 -0.05 0.77
N SER A 4 10.03 -1.03 -0.13
CA SER A 4 11.22 -1.31 -0.95
C SER A 4 11.34 -0.40 -2.17
N ILE A 5 10.33 0.42 -2.45
CA ILE A 5 10.43 1.47 -3.46
C ILE A 5 11.46 2.50 -2.99
N GLN A 6 12.30 2.97 -3.92
CA GLN A 6 13.37 3.90 -3.61
C GLN A 6 12.82 5.17 -2.95
N ALA A 7 13.54 5.64 -1.92
CA ALA A 7 13.20 6.80 -1.09
C ALA A 7 11.95 6.66 -0.19
N MET A 8 11.28 5.50 -0.14
CA MET A 8 10.20 5.28 0.83
C MET A 8 10.76 5.02 2.24
N LYS A 9 10.15 5.65 3.24
CA LYS A 9 10.59 5.62 4.64
C LYS A 9 9.49 5.26 5.65
N GLY A 10 8.24 5.23 5.21
CA GLY A 10 7.06 4.94 6.04
C GLY A 10 5.99 4.29 5.18
N VAL A 11 5.27 3.31 5.72
CA VAL A 11 4.07 2.72 5.10
C VAL A 11 3.01 2.61 6.18
N GLU A 12 1.78 2.99 5.84
CA GLU A 12 0.64 2.85 6.73
C GLU A 12 -0.60 2.40 5.95
N ILE A 13 -1.50 1.69 6.64
CA ILE A 13 -2.74 1.13 6.07
C ILE A 13 -3.92 1.78 6.79
N GLY A 14 -4.92 2.23 6.03
CA GLY A 14 -6.11 2.89 6.56
C GLY A 14 -5.78 4.15 7.37
N MET A 15 -6.23 4.19 8.62
CA MET A 15 -5.92 5.24 9.60
C MET A 15 -4.44 5.24 9.99
N GLY A 16 -3.74 4.12 9.82
CA GLY A 16 -2.29 4.09 9.92
C GLY A 16 -1.77 4.42 11.31
N PHE A 17 -0.75 5.27 11.38
CA PHE A 17 -0.14 5.66 12.66
C PHE A 17 -1.10 6.42 13.59
N GLU A 18 -2.16 7.04 13.05
CA GLU A 18 -3.16 7.73 13.87
C GLU A 18 -4.01 6.75 14.70
N SER A 19 -4.17 5.50 14.24
CA SER A 19 -4.92 4.47 14.99
C SER A 19 -4.29 4.16 16.35
N ALA A 20 -2.96 4.23 16.44
CA ALA A 20 -2.21 4.01 17.68
C ALA A 20 -2.36 5.15 18.70
N ARG A 21 -3.02 6.25 18.31
CA ARG A 21 -3.20 7.47 19.13
C ARG A 21 -4.65 7.66 19.59
N ARG A 22 -5.53 6.71 19.28
CA ARG A 22 -6.98 6.78 19.53
C ARG A 22 -7.47 5.60 20.35
N PHE A 23 -8.66 5.74 20.92
CA PHE A 23 -9.30 4.64 21.62
C PHE A 23 -9.82 3.60 20.63
N GLY A 24 -9.88 2.33 21.04
CA GLY A 24 -10.40 1.26 20.17
C GLY A 24 -11.82 1.54 19.65
N SER A 25 -12.65 2.24 20.45
CA SER A 25 -14.00 2.68 20.06
C SER A 25 -14.05 3.66 18.89
N GLU A 26 -12.91 4.26 18.52
CA GLU A 26 -12.80 5.23 17.41
C GLU A 26 -12.03 4.67 16.20
N VAL A 27 -11.42 3.49 16.36
CA VAL A 27 -10.48 2.92 15.38
C VAL A 27 -11.12 1.79 14.59
N HIS A 28 -11.88 0.91 15.25
CA HIS A 28 -12.40 -0.28 14.59
C HIS A 28 -13.61 0.04 13.71
N ASP A 29 -13.75 -0.71 12.62
CA ASP A 29 -14.87 -0.57 11.70
C ASP A 29 -15.99 -1.54 12.11
N ASP A 30 -17.09 -0.97 12.63
CA ASP A 30 -18.26 -1.77 13.01
C ASP A 30 -18.84 -2.52 11.81
N ILE A 31 -19.22 -3.78 12.05
CA ILE A 31 -19.82 -4.66 11.05
C ILE A 31 -21.34 -4.63 11.20
N TYR A 32 -22.02 -4.35 10.10
CA TYR A 32 -23.47 -4.37 9.97
C TYR A 32 -23.88 -5.43 8.95
N PHE A 33 -25.16 -5.81 8.96
CA PHE A 33 -25.71 -6.73 7.97
C PHE A 33 -26.87 -6.05 7.22
N ASP A 34 -26.75 -5.95 5.90
CA ASP A 34 -27.80 -5.45 5.03
C ASP A 34 -28.70 -6.61 4.58
N LYS A 35 -29.92 -6.64 5.11
CA LYS A 35 -30.91 -7.68 4.78
C LYS A 35 -31.43 -7.60 3.35
N ALA A 36 -31.37 -6.43 2.70
CA ALA A 36 -31.86 -6.28 1.34
C ALA A 36 -30.89 -6.89 0.33
N THR A 37 -29.58 -6.77 0.59
CA THR A 37 -28.52 -7.31 -0.28
C THR A 37 -27.95 -8.64 0.22
N GLY A 38 -28.21 -9.01 1.47
CA GLY A 38 -27.65 -10.20 2.11
C GLY A 38 -26.17 -10.09 2.45
N GLN A 39 -25.64 -8.87 2.61
CA GLN A 39 -24.19 -8.63 2.71
C GLN A 39 -23.78 -8.04 4.06
N PHE A 40 -22.59 -8.41 4.52
CA PHE A 40 -21.91 -7.69 5.59
C PHE A 40 -21.35 -6.37 5.06
N ILE A 41 -21.66 -5.27 5.73
CA ILE A 41 -21.21 -3.93 5.35
C ILE A 41 -20.49 -3.24 6.50
N ARG A 42 -19.61 -2.29 6.16
CA ARG A 42 -18.98 -1.37 7.11
C ARG A 42 -19.41 0.06 6.75
N LYS A 43 -19.55 0.91 7.77
CA LYS A 43 -19.87 2.34 7.57
C LYS A 43 -18.62 3.21 7.49
N SER A 44 -17.47 2.68 7.87
CA SER A 44 -16.16 3.29 7.84
C SER A 44 -15.13 2.31 7.26
N ASN A 45 -13.93 2.81 6.96
CA ASN A 45 -12.81 2.02 6.46
C ASN A 45 -11.50 2.47 7.12
N ASN A 46 -11.52 2.58 8.44
CA ASN A 46 -10.38 2.95 9.26
C ASN A 46 -9.29 1.88 9.22
N ALA A 47 -9.65 0.61 9.04
CA ALA A 47 -8.72 -0.50 8.85
C ALA A 47 -8.08 -0.50 7.45
N GLY A 48 -8.56 0.33 6.52
CA GLY A 48 -7.98 0.45 5.18
C GLY A 48 -8.10 -0.80 4.33
N GLY A 49 -9.22 -1.51 4.44
CA GLY A 49 -9.53 -2.70 3.67
C GLY A 49 -8.91 -4.00 4.20
N LEU A 50 -8.13 -3.95 5.28
CA LEU A 50 -7.43 -5.11 5.84
C LEU A 50 -7.73 -5.31 7.32
N GLU A 51 -8.16 -6.51 7.69
CA GLU A 51 -8.36 -6.93 9.08
C GLU A 51 -7.67 -8.28 9.29
N GLY A 52 -6.86 -8.40 10.36
CA GLY A 52 -6.14 -9.66 10.64
C GLY A 52 -5.18 -10.10 9.52
N GLY A 53 -4.75 -9.17 8.65
CA GLY A 53 -3.90 -9.47 7.49
C GLY A 53 -4.65 -9.95 6.25
N ILE A 54 -5.99 -9.89 6.22
CA ILE A 54 -6.83 -10.35 5.10
C ILE A 54 -7.71 -9.20 4.61
N THR A 55 -8.03 -9.19 3.32
CA THR A 55 -8.98 -8.26 2.71
C THR A 55 -10.39 -8.43 3.27
N ASN A 56 -10.98 -7.33 3.76
CA ASN A 56 -12.30 -7.35 4.40
C ASN A 56 -13.46 -6.91 3.48
N GLY A 57 -13.17 -6.69 2.20
CA GLY A 57 -14.12 -6.26 1.16
C GLY A 57 -14.25 -4.75 0.99
N GLN A 58 -13.70 -3.94 1.90
CA GLN A 58 -13.59 -2.49 1.72
C GLN A 58 -12.38 -2.13 0.82
N PRO A 59 -12.33 -0.90 0.27
CA PRO A 59 -11.16 -0.46 -0.50
C PRO A 59 -9.86 -0.62 0.30
N ILE A 60 -8.83 -1.18 -0.34
CA ILE A 60 -7.50 -1.22 0.26
C ILE A 60 -6.93 0.20 0.20
N VAL A 61 -6.65 0.78 1.37
CA VAL A 61 -6.12 2.15 1.48
C VAL A 61 -4.74 2.06 2.10
N LEU A 62 -3.72 2.46 1.35
CA LEU A 62 -2.34 2.45 1.78
C LEU A 62 -1.71 3.82 1.50
N ARG A 63 -0.88 4.31 2.42
CA ARG A 63 -0.12 5.55 2.27
C ARG A 63 1.36 5.26 2.48
N VAL A 64 2.19 5.99 1.76
CA VAL A 64 3.64 5.81 1.78
C VAL A 64 4.31 7.17 1.95
N ALA A 65 5.23 7.25 2.90
CA ALA A 65 6.04 8.44 3.15
C ALA A 65 7.32 8.37 2.31
N MET A 66 7.42 9.25 1.31
CA MET A 66 8.63 9.41 0.49
C MET A 66 9.52 10.50 1.13
N LYS A 67 10.80 10.19 1.41
CA LYS A 67 11.76 11.25 1.76
C LYS A 67 12.00 12.15 0.54
N PRO A 68 12.40 13.41 0.73
CA PRO A 68 12.92 14.23 -0.35
C PRO A 68 14.04 13.51 -1.11
N ILE A 69 14.14 13.78 -2.42
CA ILE A 69 15.22 13.24 -3.24
C ILE A 69 16.58 13.65 -2.68
N ALA A 70 17.59 12.80 -2.89
CA ALA A 70 18.86 12.92 -2.18
C ALA A 70 19.73 14.10 -2.67
N THR A 71 19.69 14.41 -3.97
CA THR A 71 20.53 15.45 -4.57
C THR A 71 19.82 16.79 -4.57
N LEU A 72 20.53 17.83 -4.14
CA LEU A 72 20.04 19.20 -4.05
C LEU A 72 20.91 20.12 -4.90
N TYR A 73 20.31 21.12 -5.54
CA TYR A 73 21.04 22.16 -6.28
C TYR A 73 21.92 23.05 -5.40
N THR A 74 21.61 23.13 -4.11
CA THR A 74 22.55 23.58 -3.10
C THR A 74 23.14 22.32 -2.49
N PRO A 75 24.34 21.90 -2.92
CA PRO A 75 24.97 20.67 -2.45
C PRO A 75 25.09 20.64 -0.93
N LYS A 76 25.14 19.42 -0.39
CA LYS A 76 25.44 19.21 1.03
C LYS A 76 26.92 18.88 1.18
N ASP A 77 27.48 19.24 2.32
CA ASP A 77 28.81 18.81 2.71
C ASP A 77 28.90 17.28 2.65
N SER A 78 29.99 16.82 2.05
CA SER A 78 30.32 15.42 1.83
C SER A 78 31.84 15.25 1.94
N VAL A 79 32.34 14.10 1.53
CA VAL A 79 33.76 13.74 1.60
C VAL A 79 34.14 13.03 0.32
N ASP A 80 35.24 13.45 -0.30
CA ASP A 80 35.82 12.73 -1.42
C ASP A 80 36.36 11.37 -0.94
N ILE A 81 35.93 10.30 -1.59
CA ILE A 81 36.20 8.94 -1.12
C ILE A 81 37.66 8.50 -1.30
N GLU A 82 38.42 9.14 -2.19
CA GLU A 82 39.82 8.82 -2.45
C GLU A 82 40.74 9.59 -1.51
N THR A 83 40.54 10.91 -1.43
CA THR A 83 41.39 11.85 -0.69
C THR A 83 41.02 12.01 0.78
N LYS A 84 39.77 11.70 1.15
CA LYS A 84 39.17 11.95 2.48
C LYS A 84 39.02 13.42 2.87
N GLU A 85 39.16 14.33 1.91
CA GLU A 85 38.99 15.76 2.12
C GLU A 85 37.51 16.19 2.01
N PRO A 86 37.11 17.30 2.66
CA PRO A 86 35.76 17.87 2.51
C PRO A 86 35.45 18.17 1.03
N PHE A 87 34.28 17.73 0.57
CA PHE A 87 33.82 17.90 -0.81
C PHE A 87 32.31 18.14 -0.84
N GLU A 88 31.79 18.92 -1.78
CA GLU A 88 30.35 19.11 -1.93
C GLU A 88 29.71 17.93 -2.68
N ALA A 89 28.57 17.41 -2.20
CA ALA A 89 27.89 16.29 -2.85
C ALA A 89 27.54 16.57 -4.32
N THR A 90 27.79 15.62 -5.20
CA THR A 90 27.49 15.75 -6.64
C THR A 90 25.99 15.95 -6.91
N VAL A 91 25.67 16.79 -7.88
CA VAL A 91 24.30 17.05 -8.34
C VAL A 91 23.97 16.14 -9.52
N GLU A 92 23.18 15.09 -9.25
CA GLU A 92 22.83 14.09 -10.28
C GLU A 92 21.50 14.36 -10.99
N ARG A 93 20.50 14.89 -10.27
CA ARG A 93 19.18 15.19 -10.84
C ARG A 93 18.66 16.56 -10.44
N SER A 94 17.70 17.04 -11.24
CA SER A 94 17.17 18.40 -11.21
C SER A 94 15.71 18.51 -10.74
N ASP A 95 15.00 17.39 -10.63
CA ASP A 95 13.63 17.36 -10.15
C ASP A 95 13.52 17.92 -8.72
N ILE A 96 12.41 18.59 -8.38
CA ILE A 96 12.19 19.11 -7.01
C ILE A 96 11.30 18.15 -6.22
N CYS A 97 10.32 17.54 -6.88
CA CYS A 97 9.35 16.64 -6.26
C CYS A 97 9.04 15.46 -7.19
N THR A 98 9.17 14.25 -6.67
CA THR A 98 8.86 12.99 -7.37
C THR A 98 7.67 12.26 -6.78
N VAL A 99 6.99 12.83 -5.79
CA VAL A 99 5.86 12.18 -5.10
C VAL A 99 4.78 11.71 -6.09
N PRO A 100 4.36 12.49 -7.10
CA PRO A 100 3.36 12.03 -8.07
C PRO A 100 3.81 10.80 -8.88
N ALA A 101 5.05 10.82 -9.39
CA ALA A 101 5.60 9.68 -10.14
C ALA A 101 5.78 8.45 -9.23
N ALA A 102 6.18 8.66 -7.99
CA ALA A 102 6.30 7.60 -7.01
C ALA A 102 4.95 6.97 -6.63
N GLY A 103 3.84 7.71 -6.75
CA GLY A 103 2.48 7.18 -6.64
C GLY A 103 2.20 6.10 -7.69
N VAL A 104 2.54 6.35 -8.96
CA VAL A 104 2.37 5.38 -10.06
C VAL A 104 3.21 4.11 -9.86
N VAL A 105 4.46 4.28 -9.38
CA VAL A 105 5.30 3.14 -8.99
C VAL A 105 4.68 2.38 -7.82
N GLY A 106 4.14 3.08 -6.83
CA GLY A 106 3.39 2.51 -5.71
C GLY A 106 2.22 1.65 -6.16
N GLU A 107 1.36 2.18 -7.02
CA GLU A 107 0.23 1.45 -7.60
C GLU A 107 0.68 0.16 -8.30
N SER A 108 1.73 0.26 -9.12
CA SER A 108 2.28 -0.89 -9.85
C SER A 108 2.81 -1.99 -8.92
N VAL A 109 3.56 -1.60 -7.88
CA VAL A 109 4.14 -2.53 -6.91
C VAL A 109 3.05 -3.19 -6.06
N ILE A 110 2.01 -2.45 -5.67
CA ILE A 110 0.88 -3.02 -4.93
C ILE A 110 0.03 -3.94 -5.83
N ALA A 111 -0.22 -3.58 -7.09
CA ALA A 111 -0.93 -4.43 -8.03
C ALA A 111 -0.24 -5.79 -8.22
N TYR A 112 1.10 -5.81 -8.23
CA TYR A 112 1.86 -7.06 -8.28
C TYR A 112 1.61 -7.95 -7.06
N GLU A 113 1.61 -7.40 -5.84
CA GLU A 113 1.30 -8.18 -4.63
C GLU A 113 -0.16 -8.65 -4.58
N MET A 114 -1.09 -7.84 -5.09
CA MET A 114 -2.48 -8.25 -5.24
C MET A 114 -2.59 -9.46 -6.19
N ALA A 115 -1.85 -9.45 -7.31
CA ALA A 115 -1.80 -10.57 -8.22
C ALA A 115 -1.21 -11.83 -7.55
N ASN A 116 -0.12 -11.69 -6.77
CA ASN A 116 0.45 -12.81 -6.01
C ASN A 116 -0.59 -13.42 -5.05
N ALA A 117 -1.30 -12.58 -4.28
CA ALA A 117 -2.33 -13.04 -3.36
C ALA A 117 -3.51 -13.73 -4.08
N MET A 118 -3.88 -13.23 -5.27
CA MET A 118 -4.91 -13.87 -6.11
C MET A 118 -4.44 -15.24 -6.63
N ILE A 119 -3.19 -15.36 -7.10
CA ILE A 119 -2.62 -16.64 -7.53
C ILE A 119 -2.60 -17.63 -6.37
N GLU A 120 -2.13 -17.21 -5.19
CA GLU A 120 -2.06 -18.07 -4.01
C GLU A 120 -3.45 -18.57 -3.58
N LYS A 121 -4.46 -17.70 -3.60
CA LYS A 121 -5.82 -18.04 -3.16
C LYS A 121 -6.63 -18.83 -4.18
N PHE A 122 -6.54 -18.48 -5.46
CA PHE A 122 -7.42 -19.00 -6.51
C PHE A 122 -6.73 -19.97 -7.46
N GLY A 123 -5.40 -19.96 -7.53
CA GLY A 123 -4.61 -20.83 -8.38
C GLY A 123 -4.97 -20.73 -9.87
N GLY A 124 -4.72 -21.82 -10.58
CA GLY A 124 -4.97 -21.98 -12.01
C GLY A 124 -3.77 -21.62 -12.88
N ASP A 125 -3.61 -22.36 -13.98
CA ASP A 125 -2.53 -22.16 -14.95
C ASP A 125 -2.91 -21.16 -16.05
N THR A 126 -4.19 -20.78 -16.11
CA THR A 126 -4.74 -19.80 -17.05
C THR A 126 -5.64 -18.79 -16.34
N VAL A 127 -5.76 -17.59 -16.91
CA VAL A 127 -6.65 -16.54 -16.38
C VAL A 127 -8.11 -17.02 -16.33
N ASP A 128 -8.56 -17.78 -17.33
CA ASP A 128 -9.92 -18.31 -17.36
C ASP A 128 -10.18 -19.32 -16.23
N GLU A 129 -9.20 -20.14 -15.88
CA GLU A 129 -9.29 -21.06 -14.75
C GLU A 129 -9.36 -20.31 -13.42
N MET A 130 -8.44 -19.37 -13.20
CA MET A 130 -8.45 -18.53 -12.01
C MET A 130 -9.78 -17.78 -11.88
N LYS A 131 -10.31 -17.26 -12.99
CA LYS A 131 -11.59 -16.55 -13.03
C LYS A 131 -12.76 -17.45 -12.60
N ARG A 132 -12.83 -18.70 -13.09
CA ARG A 132 -13.85 -19.66 -12.64
C ARG A 132 -13.75 -19.93 -11.13
N ASN A 133 -12.53 -20.12 -10.61
CA ASN A 133 -12.31 -20.36 -9.18
C ASN A 133 -12.71 -19.15 -8.33
N PHE A 134 -12.37 -17.94 -8.79
CA PHE A 134 -12.78 -16.69 -8.17
C PHE A 134 -14.31 -16.53 -8.16
N GLU A 135 -14.98 -16.75 -9.28
CA GLU A 135 -16.44 -16.63 -9.40
C GLU A 135 -17.17 -17.64 -8.50
N ALA A 136 -16.70 -18.88 -8.44
CA ALA A 136 -17.24 -19.90 -7.54
C ALA A 136 -17.08 -19.50 -6.06
N TYR A 137 -15.93 -18.93 -5.70
CA TYR A 137 -15.71 -18.40 -4.35
C TYR A 137 -16.63 -17.21 -4.05
N GLN A 138 -16.82 -16.29 -5.00
CA GLN A 138 -17.74 -15.16 -4.83
C GLN A 138 -19.18 -15.61 -4.62
N GLU A 139 -19.62 -16.68 -5.31
CA GLU A 139 -20.96 -17.25 -5.10
C GLU A 139 -21.10 -17.83 -3.70
N TYR A 140 -20.11 -18.62 -3.24
CA TYR A 140 -20.08 -19.13 -1.87
C TYR A 140 -20.21 -18.01 -0.83
N VAL A 141 -19.42 -16.94 -0.97
CA VAL A 141 -19.42 -15.80 -0.04
C VAL A 141 -20.76 -15.05 -0.04
N ARG A 142 -21.45 -14.94 -1.17
CA ARG A 142 -22.78 -14.29 -1.23
C ARG A 142 -23.87 -15.08 -0.49
N THR A 143 -23.67 -16.39 -0.35
CA THR A 143 -24.63 -17.29 0.31
C THR A 143 -24.31 -17.62 1.77
N PHE A 144 -23.22 -17.05 2.31
CA PHE A 144 -22.77 -17.24 3.69
C PHE A 144 -23.59 -16.39 4.68
#